data_AF-H6PUM4-F1
#
_entry.id   AF-H6PUM4-F1
#
_cell.length_a   1.000
_cell.length_b   1.000
_cell.length_c   1.000
_cell.angle_alpha   90.00
_cell.angle_beta   90.00
_cell.angle_gamma   90.00
#
_symmetry.space_group_name_H-M   'P 1'
#
loop_
_entity.id
_entity.type
_entity.pdbx_description
1 polymer ?
#
loop_
_entity_poly.entity_id
_entity_poly.type
_entity_poly.pdbx_seq_one_letter_code
_entity_poly.pdbx_strand_id
1 'polypeptide(L)' 'MNVEITEFLAKELIAEQSPKWFHLPIKPVEFSGHDNRTFHLGDEMLIR' A
#
# COMPACT_ATOMS: atom_id res chain seq x y z
N MET A 1 14.06 -6.66 14.51
CA MET A 1 14.20 -5.63 13.46
C MET A 1 12.79 -5.20 13.11
N ASN A 2 12.37 -3.99 13.49
CA ASN A 2 11.02 -3.52 13.17
C ASN A 2 11.04 -3.05 11.72
N VAL A 3 10.27 -3.69 10.85
CA VAL A 3 10.09 -3.21 9.47
C VAL A 3 8.99 -2.15 9.51
N GLU A 4 9.33 -0.93 9.13
CA GLU A 4 8.31 0.08 8.87
C GLU A 4 7.59 -0.24 7.56
N ILE A 5 6.26 -0.35 7.63
CA ILE A 5 5.43 -0.54 6.45
C ILE A 5 5.13 0.83 5.85
N THR A 6 5.79 1.13 4.73
CA THR A 6 5.75 2.42 4.04
C THR A 6 5.01 2.33 2.71
N GLU A 7 4.62 3.48 2.15
CA GLU A 7 4.08 3.58 0.79
C GLU A 7 5.05 2.99 -0.24
N PHE A 8 6.36 3.22 -0.06
CA PHE A 8 7.39 2.67 -0.95
C PHE A 8 7.40 1.15 -0.91
N LEU A 9 7.37 0.55 0.28
CA LEU A 9 7.30 -0.91 0.41
C LEU A 9 6.02 -1.47 -0.24
N ALA A 10 4.88 -0.83 0.01
CA ALA A 10 3.61 -1.24 -0.61
C ALA A 10 3.67 -1.18 -2.15
N LYS A 11 4.34 -0.15 -2.70
CA LYS A 11 4.51 0.01 -4.15
C LYS A 11 5.35 -1.10 -4.78
N GLU A 12 6.47 -1.45 -4.15
CA GLU A 12 7.33 -2.55 -4.62
C GLU A 12 6.57 -3.89 -4.60
N LEU A 13 5.81 -4.15 -3.53
CA LEU A 13 5.01 -5.37 -3.42
C LEU A 13 3.91 -5.45 -4.48
N ILE A 14 3.26 -4.33 -4.83
CA ILE A 14 2.31 -4.30 -5.95
C ILE A 14 3.03 -4.56 -7.27
N ALA A 15 4.23 -4.00 -7.47
CA ALA A 15 5.03 -4.22 -8.68
C ALA A 15 5.28 -5.71 -8.92
N GLU A 16 5.58 -6.45 -7.86
CA GLU A 16 5.88 -7.88 -7.89
C GLU A 16 4.61 -8.75 -7.98
N GLN A 17 3.64 -8.50 -7.09
CA GLN A 17 2.52 -9.42 -6.86
C GLN A 17 1.26 -9.06 -7.67
N SER A 18 1.13 -7.81 -8.12
CA SER A 18 -0.01 -7.34 -8.89
C SER A 18 0.38 -6.27 -9.93
N PRO A 19 1.24 -6.61 -10.91
CA PRO A 19 1.88 -5.63 -11.80
C PRO A 19 0.89 -4.75 -12.58
N LYS A 20 -0.31 -5.28 -12.86
CA LYS A 20 -1.39 -4.54 -13.55
C LYS A 20 -1.81 -3.24 -12.85
N TRP A 21 -1.57 -3.10 -11.54
CA TRP A 21 -1.96 -1.92 -10.76
C TRP A 21 -0.79 -1.06 -10.28
N PHE A 22 0.45 -1.44 -10.58
CA PHE A 22 1.66 -0.75 -10.11
C PHE A 22 1.73 0.74 -10.50
N HIS A 23 1.09 1.10 -11.61
CA HIS A 23 1.07 2.48 -12.11
C HIS A 23 0.10 3.39 -11.35
N LEU A 24 -0.79 2.84 -10.51
CA LEU A 24 -1.73 3.62 -9.73
C LEU A 24 -1.03 4.30 -8.54
N PRO A 25 -1.48 5.51 -8.13
CA PRO A 25 -0.94 6.17 -6.95
C PRO A 25 -1.27 5.37 -5.68
N ILE A 26 -0.36 5.38 -4.72
CA ILE A 26 -0.54 4.75 -3.41
C ILE A 26 -0.44 5.84 -2.35
N LYS A 27 -1.34 5.85 -1.37
CA LYS A 27 -1.30 6.81 -0.26
C LYS A 27 -1.76 6.15 1.04
N PRO A 28 -1.16 6.44 2.20
CA PRO A 28 -1.67 5.93 3.45
C PRO A 28 -3.08 6.47 3.71
N VAL A 29 -3.94 5.65 4.31
CA VAL A 29 -5.19 6.15 4.88
C VAL A 29 -4.90 7.03 6.10
N GLU A 30 -5.80 7.95 6.44
CA GLU A 30 -5.66 8.84 7.60
C GLU A 30 -5.51 8.08 8.92
N PHE A 31 -6.24 6.98 9.08
CA PHE A 31 -6.21 6.15 10.29
C PHE A 31 -5.99 4.68 9.94
N SER A 32 -4.80 4.17 10.29
CA SER A 32 -4.48 2.74 10.16
C SER A 32 -4.79 1.99 11.47
N GLY A 33 -5.10 0.70 11.33
CA GLY A 33 -5.24 -0.19 12.48
C GLY A 33 -3.89 -0.56 13.10
N HIS A 34 -3.93 -1.22 14.26
CA HIS A 34 -2.73 -1.69 14.95
C HIS A 34 -2.01 -2.77 14.15
N ASP A 35 -2.75 -3.74 13.62
CA ASP A 35 -2.21 -4.97 13.04
C ASP A 35 -1.75 -4.81 11.58
N ASN A 36 -2.51 -4.04 10.78
CA ASN A 36 -2.22 -3.83 9.36
C ASN A 36 -2.03 -2.36 9.05
N ARG A 37 -1.31 -2.08 7.95
CA ARG A 37 -1.32 -0.76 7.31
C ARG A 37 -2.19 -0.80 6.07
N THR A 38 -3.08 0.19 5.97
CA THR A 38 -4.00 0.31 4.84
C THR A 38 -3.55 1.47 3.96
N PHE A 39 -3.59 1.27 2.65
CA PHE A 39 -3.31 2.32 1.68
C PHE A 39 -4.45 2.42 0.67
N HIS A 40 -4.73 3.64 0.23
CA HIS A 40 -5.43 3.89 -1.02
C HIS A 40 -4.57 3.43 -2.19
N LEU A 41 -5.20 2.78 -3.17
CA LEU A 41 -4.60 2.42 -4.46
C LEU A 41 -5.49 2.98 -5.57
N GLY A 42 -5.00 4.03 -6.24
CA GLY A 42 -5.87 4.86 -7.06
C GLY A 42 -6.97 5.51 -6.21
N ASP A 43 -8.04 5.92 -6.89
CA ASP A 43 -9.13 6.67 -6.24
C ASP A 43 -10.22 5.75 -5.66
N GLU A 44 -10.23 4.46 -6.04
CA GLU A 44 -11.37 3.56 -5.78
C GLU A 44 -11.03 2.31 -4.95
N MET A 45 -9.76 1.99 -4.74
CA MET A 45 -9.35 0.73 -4.08
C MET A 45 -8.55 0.96 -2.80
N LEU A 46 -8.56 -0.07 -1.96
CA LEU A 46 -7.71 -0.18 -0.78
C LEU A 46 -6.85 -1.45 -0.85
N ILE A 47 -5.64 -1.38 -0.32
CA ILE A 47 -4.78 -2.52 -0.03
C ILE A 47 -4.47 -2.57 1.47
N ARG A 48 -4.27 -3.77 2.02
CA ARG A 48 -4.03 -4.05 3.44
C ARG A 48 -3.01 -5.13 3.65
#